data_AF-A0A6B3GYQ7-F1
#
_entry.id   AF-A0A6B3GYQ7-F1
#
_cell.length_a   1.000
_cell.length_b   1.000
_cell.length_c   1.000
_cell.angle_alpha   90.00
_cell.angle_beta   90.00
_cell.angle_gamma   90.00
#
_symmetry.space_group_name_H-M   'P 1'
#
loop_
_entity.id
_entity.type
_entity.pdbx_description
1 polymer ?
#
loop_
_entity_poly.entity_id
_entity_poly.type
_entity_poly.pdbx_seq_one_letter_code
_entity_poly.pdbx_strand_id
1 'polypeptide(L)'
;DGRGRAMESYVPYGEESTIPVASVQKLAGDTLIRAAQRGRKVTVDQKKFAAYVYDLVDRHDGTIPDRSLAFAPSTRDLAKVTNTFYGHRKTLGAGYRYDIPEYGPGLGFEEYETFPGVRTEWVNPLPGDSFWYENHSVLNAGRTDFAAEMRSAELDYRPGKEYRAEWFAPVTRPRLGTGYWGPFRTVNNDMQFNITPWTDAGEGHSGSMPEDEYDTTSYAVHQGDTLIKKGAGRAGYAWDLSPQKLPYRLVIDSVRDAETWKSSTRTHTEWGFVSGALDPN
;
A
#
# COMPACT_ATOMS: atom_id res chain seq x y z
N ASP A 1 26.14 19.29 7.94
CA ASP A 1 25.10 18.81 7.00
C ASP A 1 25.76 18.18 5.78
N GLY A 2 25.49 16.89 5.55
CA GLY A 2 26.01 16.16 4.40
C GLY A 2 25.24 16.51 3.11
N ARG A 3 25.80 16.17 1.94
CA ARG A 3 25.06 16.29 0.68
C ARG A 3 23.90 15.29 0.66
N GLY A 4 22.68 15.80 0.52
CA GLY A 4 21.48 15.06 0.11
C GLY A 4 21.11 13.86 0.98
N ARG A 5 20.21 14.06 1.93
CA ARG A 5 19.47 12.94 2.56
C ARG A 5 18.05 12.97 2.01
N ALA A 6 17.59 11.83 1.49
CA ALA A 6 16.24 11.71 0.93
C ALA A 6 15.15 11.91 2.01
N MET A 7 15.48 11.64 3.27
CA MET A 7 14.64 11.87 4.43
C MET A 7 15.53 12.29 5.61
N GLU A 8 15.32 13.48 6.15
CA GLU A 8 16.03 13.97 7.33
C GLU A 8 15.01 14.57 8.29
N SER A 9 14.97 14.06 9.52
CA SER A 9 14.26 14.70 10.61
C SER A 9 15.23 15.62 11.34
N TYR A 10 14.82 16.87 11.54
CA TYR A 10 15.57 17.87 12.31
C TYR A 10 15.16 17.89 13.79
N VAL A 11 14.31 16.94 14.19
CA VAL A 11 13.81 16.72 15.54
C VAL A 11 13.84 15.22 15.85
N PRO A 12 13.80 14.81 17.14
CA PRO A 12 13.64 13.40 17.49
C PRO A 12 12.45 12.76 16.76
N TYR A 13 12.54 11.45 16.54
CA TYR A 13 11.46 10.70 15.90
C TYR A 13 10.15 10.86 16.71
N GLY A 14 9.06 11.22 16.03
CA GLY A 14 7.76 11.46 16.65
C GLY A 14 7.54 12.89 17.15
N GLU A 15 8.53 13.77 17.05
CA GLU A 15 8.38 15.20 17.37
C GLU A 15 8.09 16.03 16.11
N GLU A 16 7.42 17.17 16.29
CA GLU A 16 7.20 18.17 15.23
C GLU A 16 8.05 19.41 15.52
N SER A 17 8.76 19.92 14.51
CA SER A 17 9.51 21.18 14.65
C SER A 17 8.55 22.36 14.79
N THR A 18 8.85 23.29 15.69
CA THR A 18 8.09 24.55 15.85
C THR A 18 8.38 25.57 14.74
N ILE A 19 9.40 25.32 13.91
CA ILE A 19 9.73 26.10 12.72
C ILE A 19 9.69 25.21 11.48
N PRO A 20 9.11 25.67 10.35
CA PRO A 20 9.18 24.93 9.10
C PRO A 20 10.64 24.74 8.67
N VAL A 21 11.01 23.49 8.38
CA VAL A 21 12.31 23.16 7.81
C VAL A 21 12.10 22.58 6.41
N ALA A 22 12.84 23.08 5.43
CA ALA A 22 12.78 22.62 4.06
C ALA A 22 14.19 22.52 3.48
N SER A 23 14.47 21.42 2.78
CA SER A 23 15.69 21.25 1.99
C SER A 23 15.41 21.54 0.52
N VAL A 24 16.35 22.20 -0.17
CA VAL A 24 16.28 22.45 -1.61
C VAL A 24 17.52 21.90 -2.30
N GLN A 25 17.38 21.55 -3.58
CA GLN A 25 18.54 21.20 -4.40
C GLN A 25 19.53 22.37 -4.46
N LYS A 26 20.83 22.05 -4.57
CA LYS A 26 21.92 23.04 -4.51
C LYS A 26 21.69 24.24 -5.43
N LEU A 27 21.28 24.02 -6.69
CA LEU A 27 21.09 25.11 -7.66
C LEU A 27 19.97 26.07 -7.26
N ALA A 28 18.87 25.55 -6.71
CA ALA A 28 17.80 26.36 -6.13
C ALA A 28 18.29 27.09 -4.88
N GLY A 29 19.04 26.42 -4.00
CA GLY A 29 19.66 27.00 -2.81
C GLY A 29 20.59 28.18 -3.13
N ASP A 30 21.48 28.03 -4.12
CA ASP A 30 22.38 29.10 -4.57
C ASP A 30 21.59 30.34 -5.04
N THR A 31 20.42 30.13 -5.65
CA THR A 31 19.53 31.20 -6.09
C THR A 31 18.85 31.89 -4.91
N LEU A 32 18.38 31.13 -3.91
CA LEU A 32 17.80 31.66 -2.69
C LEU A 32 18.84 32.47 -1.88
N ILE A 33 20.07 31.97 -1.76
CA ILE A 33 21.18 32.68 -1.08
C ILE A 33 21.45 34.02 -1.75
N ARG A 34 21.59 34.05 -3.08
CA ARG A 34 21.79 35.31 -3.83
C ARG A 34 20.63 36.28 -3.69
N ALA A 35 19.39 35.78 -3.61
CA ALA A 35 18.22 36.62 -3.39
C ALA A 35 18.23 37.24 -1.99
N ALA A 36 18.53 36.43 -0.97
CA ALA A 36 18.64 36.86 0.43
C ALA A 36 19.76 37.92 0.62
N GLN A 37 20.93 37.72 0.00
CA GLN A 37 22.04 38.69 0.02
C GLN A 37 21.65 40.06 -0.57
N ARG A 38 20.63 40.12 -1.43
CA ARG A 38 20.08 41.35 -2.00
C ARG A 38 18.86 41.88 -1.24
N GLY A 39 18.59 41.36 -0.04
CA GLY A 39 17.47 41.77 0.81
C GLY A 39 16.10 41.37 0.26
N ARG A 40 16.01 40.41 -0.68
CA ARG A 40 14.72 39.94 -1.19
C ARG A 40 14.05 39.04 -0.16
N LYS A 41 12.76 39.26 0.05
CA LYS A 41 11.90 38.38 0.87
C LYS A 41 11.52 37.15 0.06
N VAL A 42 11.36 36.02 0.75
CA VAL A 42 10.83 34.77 0.21
C VAL A 42 9.51 34.49 0.89
N THR A 43 8.49 34.15 0.11
CA THR A 43 7.21 33.64 0.62
C THR A 43 7.24 32.13 0.51
N VAL A 44 6.85 31.44 1.58
CA VAL A 44 6.74 29.98 1.61
C VAL A 44 5.26 29.63 1.77
N ASP A 45 4.76 28.79 0.88
CA ASP A 45 3.46 28.14 1.01
C ASP A 45 3.71 26.64 1.23
N GLN A 46 3.09 26.07 2.27
CA GLN A 46 3.23 24.66 2.61
C GLN A 46 1.89 23.96 2.39
N LYS A 47 1.89 22.94 1.52
CA LYS A 47 0.78 22.03 1.35
C LYS A 47 1.16 20.67 1.90
N LYS A 48 0.69 20.37 3.12
CA LYS A 48 0.97 19.07 3.78
C LYS A 48 0.42 17.89 2.98
N PHE A 49 -0.73 18.07 2.34
CA PHE A 49 -1.38 17.05 1.53
C PHE A 49 -1.39 17.51 0.08
N ALA A 50 -0.76 16.72 -0.80
CA ALA A 50 -0.68 17.03 -2.22
C ALA A 50 -2.07 16.90 -2.87
N ALA A 51 -2.51 17.95 -3.59
CA ALA A 51 -3.72 17.87 -4.42
C ALA A 51 -3.47 17.10 -5.73
N TYR A 52 -2.20 17.03 -6.13
CA TYR A 52 -1.74 16.22 -7.25
C TYR A 52 -0.30 15.74 -7.04
N VAL A 53 0.03 14.58 -7.60
CA VAL A 53 1.40 14.04 -7.63
C VAL A 53 1.77 13.58 -9.04
N TYR A 54 3.08 13.43 -9.25
CA TYR A 54 3.67 12.92 -10.49
C TYR A 54 4.55 11.72 -10.12
N ASP A 55 4.12 10.52 -10.48
CA ASP A 55 4.88 9.30 -10.25
C ASP A 55 5.60 8.96 -11.54
N LEU A 56 6.88 9.33 -11.57
CA LEU A 56 7.68 9.38 -12.78
C LEU A 56 8.94 8.52 -12.65
N VAL A 57 9.11 7.58 -13.57
CA VAL A 57 10.31 6.72 -13.68
C VAL A 57 10.89 6.83 -15.08
N ASP A 58 12.17 7.21 -15.16
CA ASP A 58 12.98 7.22 -16.39
C ASP A 58 14.12 6.20 -16.24
N ARG A 59 13.83 4.94 -16.56
CA ARG A 59 14.76 3.81 -16.43
C ARG A 59 15.76 3.81 -17.59
N HIS A 60 17.05 3.65 -17.28
CA HIS A 60 18.13 3.51 -18.27
C HIS A 60 18.88 2.20 -18.03
N ASP A 61 18.69 1.22 -18.91
CA ASP A 61 19.26 -0.12 -18.75
C ASP A 61 20.64 -0.25 -19.43
N GLY A 62 21.54 -1.01 -18.78
CA GLY A 62 22.82 -1.47 -19.36
C GLY A 62 23.93 -0.43 -19.50
N THR A 63 23.63 0.87 -19.54
CA THR A 63 24.65 1.93 -19.58
C THR A 63 24.19 3.20 -18.89
N ILE A 64 25.14 3.94 -18.32
CA ILE A 64 24.89 5.30 -17.86
C ILE A 64 24.83 6.20 -19.09
N PRO A 65 23.73 6.94 -19.32
CA PRO A 65 23.62 7.81 -20.49
C PRO A 65 24.71 8.89 -20.52
N ASP A 66 25.32 9.11 -21.68
CA ASP A 66 26.26 10.20 -21.97
C ASP A 66 25.55 11.50 -22.41
N ARG A 67 24.25 11.58 -22.10
CA ARG A 67 23.34 12.67 -22.44
C ARG A 67 22.66 13.21 -21.17
N SER A 68 21.85 14.26 -21.35
CA SER A 68 21.04 14.79 -20.26
C SER A 68 20.05 13.74 -19.73
N LEU A 69 19.95 13.67 -18.40
CA LEU A 69 18.96 12.89 -17.65
C LEU A 69 17.73 13.73 -17.27
N ALA A 70 17.54 14.89 -17.90
CA ALA A 70 16.33 15.68 -17.70
C ALA A 70 15.13 14.92 -18.25
N PHE A 71 14.24 14.51 -17.36
CA PHE A 71 12.99 13.84 -17.71
C PHE A 71 11.81 14.79 -17.51
N ALA A 72 11.15 15.15 -18.61
CA ALA A 72 10.04 16.10 -18.64
C ALA A 72 8.95 15.62 -19.62
N PRO A 73 8.25 14.52 -19.30
CA PRO A 73 7.18 14.00 -20.15
C PRO A 73 6.05 15.03 -20.30
N SER A 74 5.42 15.03 -21.46
CA SER A 74 4.20 15.82 -21.68
C SER A 74 2.98 15.07 -21.15
N THR A 75 1.86 15.77 -20.94
CA THR A 75 0.64 15.16 -20.39
C THR A 75 0.10 14.01 -21.23
N ARG A 76 0.34 13.99 -22.55
CA ARG A 76 -0.04 12.87 -23.44
C ARG A 76 0.81 11.61 -23.21
N ASP A 77 1.99 11.76 -22.62
CA ASP A 77 2.91 10.65 -22.32
C ASP A 77 2.57 10.01 -20.95
N LEU A 78 1.62 10.60 -20.22
CA LEU A 78 1.21 10.20 -18.89
C LEU A 78 -0.23 9.67 -18.90
N ALA A 79 -0.50 8.71 -18.04
CA ALA A 79 -1.84 8.40 -17.58
C ALA A 79 -2.26 9.39 -16.49
N LYS A 80 -3.56 9.65 -16.40
CA LYS A 80 -4.15 10.41 -15.31
C LYS A 80 -4.97 9.47 -14.43
N VAL A 81 -4.64 9.39 -13.15
CA VAL A 81 -5.35 8.58 -12.16
C VAL A 81 -6.09 9.53 -11.23
N THR A 82 -7.40 9.33 -11.07
CA THR A 82 -8.18 10.03 -10.03
C THR A 82 -8.41 9.08 -8.87
N ASN A 83 -7.63 9.28 -7.80
CA ASN A 83 -7.75 8.53 -6.56
C ASN A 83 -8.82 9.17 -5.66
N THR A 84 -9.81 8.37 -5.26
CA THR A 84 -10.87 8.77 -4.31
C THR A 84 -10.71 7.98 -3.03
N PHE A 85 -10.43 8.69 -1.94
CA PHE A 85 -10.28 8.12 -0.60
C PHE A 85 -11.55 8.34 0.21
N TYR A 86 -12.18 7.25 0.61
CA TYR A 86 -13.40 7.27 1.41
C TYR A 86 -13.08 7.37 2.91
N GLY A 87 -14.02 7.92 3.68
CA GLY A 87 -13.89 8.11 5.10
C GLY A 87 -15.08 8.87 5.67
N HIS A 88 -15.51 8.52 6.88
CA HIS A 88 -16.66 9.14 7.54
C HIS A 88 -16.28 10.40 8.35
N ARG A 89 -14.99 10.64 8.56
CA ARG A 89 -14.42 11.81 9.26
C ARG A 89 -13.06 12.14 8.69
N LYS A 90 -12.56 13.34 8.98
CA LYS A 90 -11.19 13.71 8.63
C LYS A 90 -10.20 12.89 9.45
N THR A 91 -9.34 12.15 8.75
CA THR A 91 -8.32 11.29 9.33
C THR A 91 -7.00 11.49 8.59
N LEU A 92 -5.90 11.35 9.33
CA LEU A 92 -4.55 11.35 8.77
C LEU A 92 -4.27 9.97 8.19
N GLY A 93 -3.79 9.94 6.96
CA GLY A 93 -3.32 8.73 6.30
C GLY A 93 -1.92 8.94 5.76
N ALA A 94 -1.44 7.91 5.09
CA ALA A 94 -0.26 7.99 4.26
C ALA A 94 -0.42 7.03 3.08
N GLY A 95 0.29 7.28 1.99
CA GLY A 95 0.25 6.38 0.84
C GLY A 95 1.34 6.66 -0.17
N TYR A 96 1.55 5.70 -1.05
CA TYR A 96 2.57 5.77 -2.10
C TYR A 96 2.27 4.81 -3.25
N ARG A 97 2.70 5.20 -4.46
CA ARG A 97 2.75 4.32 -5.63
C ARG A 97 4.21 3.93 -5.89
N TYR A 98 4.51 2.66 -5.67
CA TYR A 98 5.82 2.05 -5.88
C TYR A 98 5.97 1.56 -7.31
N ASP A 99 7.09 1.88 -7.95
CA ASP A 99 7.53 1.22 -9.17
C ASP A 99 8.19 -0.11 -8.79
N ILE A 100 7.54 -1.23 -9.08
CA ILE A 100 8.11 -2.55 -8.85
C ILE A 100 8.86 -2.97 -10.11
N PRO A 101 10.20 -3.02 -10.09
CA PRO A 101 10.96 -3.49 -11.24
C PRO A 101 10.89 -5.01 -11.37
N GLU A 102 11.01 -5.51 -12.60
CA GLU A 102 11.11 -6.95 -12.92
C GLU A 102 12.24 -7.69 -12.16
N TYR A 103 13.24 -6.95 -11.67
CA TYR A 103 14.43 -7.48 -11.02
C TYR A 103 14.43 -7.36 -9.48
N GLY A 104 13.37 -6.84 -8.85
CA GLY A 104 13.40 -6.68 -7.39
C GLY A 104 12.27 -5.84 -6.78
N PRO A 105 12.44 -5.39 -5.52
CA PRO A 105 11.46 -4.57 -4.85
C PRO A 105 11.48 -3.13 -5.35
N GLY A 106 10.33 -2.45 -5.29
CA GLY A 106 10.26 -1.01 -5.49
C GLY A 106 10.86 -0.22 -4.33
N LEU A 107 11.21 1.04 -4.61
CA LEU A 107 11.80 1.95 -3.62
C LEU A 107 10.86 3.15 -3.41
N GLY A 108 10.54 3.42 -2.15
CA GLY A 108 9.63 4.52 -1.81
C GLY A 108 9.29 4.55 -0.33
N PHE A 109 8.56 5.58 0.07
CA PHE A 109 8.02 5.73 1.41
C PHE A 109 6.69 6.46 1.33
N GLU A 110 5.77 6.12 2.23
CA GLU A 110 4.46 6.75 2.23
C GLU A 110 4.54 8.25 2.55
N GLU A 111 3.87 9.04 1.73
CA GLU A 111 3.69 10.47 1.95
C GLU A 111 2.38 10.72 2.69
N TYR A 112 2.31 11.81 3.45
CA TYR A 112 1.09 12.12 4.20
C TYR A 112 -0.12 12.36 3.28
N GLU A 113 -1.24 11.74 3.65
CA GLU A 113 -2.54 11.84 3.01
C GLU A 113 -3.60 12.28 4.01
N THR A 114 -4.74 12.75 3.52
CA THR A 114 -5.90 13.03 4.36
C THR A 114 -7.16 12.44 3.75
N PHE A 115 -7.92 11.72 4.56
CA PHE A 115 -9.15 11.04 4.15
C PHE A 115 -10.36 11.64 4.88
N PRO A 116 -11.55 11.67 4.28
CA PRO A 116 -11.80 11.46 2.86
C PRO A 116 -11.19 12.57 2.00
N GLY A 117 -10.90 12.27 0.75
CA GLY A 117 -10.27 13.20 -0.20
C GLY A 117 -10.23 12.66 -1.63
N VAL A 118 -9.86 13.53 -2.57
CA VAL A 118 -9.61 13.18 -3.96
C VAL A 118 -8.24 13.73 -4.35
N ARG A 119 -7.41 12.92 -5.01
CA ARG A 119 -6.11 13.32 -5.53
C ARG A 119 -6.00 12.96 -7.01
N THR A 120 -5.48 13.89 -7.81
CA THR A 120 -5.18 13.62 -9.24
C THR A 120 -3.72 13.29 -9.38
N GLU A 121 -3.40 12.18 -10.01
CA GLU A 121 -2.05 11.68 -10.11
C GLU A 121 -1.70 11.45 -11.57
N TRP A 122 -0.46 11.75 -11.93
CA TRP A 122 0.04 11.60 -13.28
C TRP A 122 1.16 10.59 -13.28
N VAL A 123 1.01 9.54 -14.09
CA VAL A 123 1.86 8.35 -14.01
C VAL A 123 2.36 7.99 -15.39
N ASN A 124 3.65 7.73 -15.56
CA ASN A 124 4.14 7.17 -16.83
C ASN A 124 4.05 5.64 -16.83
N PRO A 125 3.95 5.00 -18.00
CA PRO A 125 4.09 3.56 -18.11
C PRO A 125 5.49 3.12 -17.68
N LEU A 126 5.58 1.96 -17.04
CA LEU A 126 6.87 1.36 -16.72
C LEU A 126 7.33 0.45 -17.87
N PRO A 127 8.66 0.34 -18.09
CA PRO A 127 9.21 -0.53 -19.11
C PRO A 127 9.29 -1.99 -18.68
N GLY A 128 9.32 -2.89 -19.67
CA GLY A 128 9.50 -4.33 -19.46
C GLY A 128 8.33 -4.96 -18.71
N ASP A 129 8.65 -5.85 -17.78
CA ASP A 129 7.67 -6.54 -16.92
C ASP A 129 7.50 -5.81 -15.58
N SER A 130 7.91 -4.55 -15.50
CA SER A 130 7.76 -3.72 -14.30
C SER A 130 6.30 -3.25 -14.18
N PHE A 131 5.82 -3.06 -12.95
CA PHE A 131 4.44 -2.66 -12.68
C PHE A 131 4.35 -1.67 -11.53
N TRP A 132 3.25 -0.92 -11.49
CA TRP A 132 2.95 -0.03 -10.38
C TRP A 132 2.23 -0.79 -9.27
N TYR A 133 2.51 -0.44 -8.03
CA TYR A 133 1.85 -0.99 -6.86
C TYR A 133 1.54 0.13 -5.87
N GLU A 134 0.30 0.25 -5.42
CA GLU A 134 -0.13 1.29 -4.48
C GLU A 134 -0.38 0.70 -3.09
N ASN A 135 0.07 1.43 -2.07
CA ASN A 135 -0.31 1.20 -0.69
C ASN A 135 -0.87 2.49 -0.09
N HIS A 136 -1.98 2.37 0.63
CA HIS A 136 -2.55 3.46 1.40
C HIS A 136 -2.91 2.97 2.80
N SER A 137 -2.66 3.82 3.78
CA SER A 137 -2.78 3.48 5.19
C SER A 137 -3.50 4.59 5.96
N VAL A 138 -4.35 4.20 6.89
CA VAL A 138 -4.95 5.09 7.90
C VAL A 138 -4.07 5.04 9.14
N LEU A 139 -3.53 6.17 9.59
CA LEU A 139 -2.72 6.19 10.80
C LEU A 139 -3.59 5.98 12.04
N ASN A 140 -3.04 5.30 13.03
CA ASN A 140 -3.68 5.17 14.34
C ASN A 140 -3.71 6.51 15.10
N ALA A 141 -4.45 6.54 16.21
CA ALA A 141 -4.64 7.76 17.00
C ALA A 141 -3.30 8.36 17.50
N GLY A 142 -2.34 7.50 17.84
CA GLY A 142 -1.00 7.87 18.30
C GLY A 142 -0.03 8.28 17.18
N ARG A 143 -0.38 8.04 15.91
CA ARG A 143 0.49 8.24 14.72
C ARG A 143 1.82 7.47 14.80
N THR A 144 1.80 6.31 15.46
CA THR A 144 2.95 5.43 15.61
C THR A 144 2.86 4.17 14.76
N ASP A 145 1.66 3.87 14.24
CA ASP A 145 1.37 2.69 13.43
C ASP A 145 0.14 2.95 12.52
N PHE A 146 -0.26 1.94 11.76
CA PHE A 146 -1.41 1.95 10.86
C PHE A 146 -2.60 1.19 11.45
N ALA A 147 -3.71 1.92 11.62
CA ALA A 147 -4.99 1.34 12.03
C ALA A 147 -5.64 0.52 10.91
N ALA A 148 -5.39 0.88 9.64
CA ALA A 148 -5.81 0.11 8.47
C ALA A 148 -4.83 0.32 7.32
N GLU A 149 -4.68 -0.70 6.49
CA GLU A 149 -3.86 -0.70 5.28
C GLU A 149 -4.67 -1.27 4.12
N MET A 150 -4.52 -0.70 2.93
CA MET A 150 -5.09 -1.18 1.68
C MET A 150 -4.02 -1.18 0.58
N ARG A 151 -3.80 -2.35 0.00
CA ARG A 151 -2.80 -2.60 -1.05
C ARG A 151 -3.49 -2.85 -2.37
N SER A 152 -2.95 -2.37 -3.49
CA SER A 152 -3.45 -2.71 -4.83
C SER A 152 -2.99 -4.10 -5.30
N ALA A 153 -3.47 -4.49 -6.48
CA ALA A 153 -2.80 -5.45 -7.34
C ALA A 153 -1.61 -4.82 -8.08
N GLU A 154 -1.02 -5.58 -9.00
CA GLU A 154 -0.18 -5.02 -10.06
C GLU A 154 -1.00 -4.10 -10.95
N LEU A 155 -0.51 -2.89 -11.18
CA LEU A 155 -1.17 -1.84 -11.94
C LEU A 155 -0.34 -1.50 -13.17
N ASP A 156 -1.01 -1.43 -14.32
CA ASP A 156 -0.42 -0.97 -15.57
C ASP A 156 -1.20 0.23 -16.12
N TYR A 157 -0.47 1.28 -16.48
CA TYR A 157 -1.01 2.54 -16.93
C TYR A 157 -0.55 2.86 -18.34
N ARG A 158 -1.51 3.20 -19.20
CA ARG A 158 -1.24 3.56 -20.59
C ARG A 158 -1.26 5.08 -20.79
N PRO A 159 -0.36 5.65 -21.60
CA PRO A 159 -0.31 7.09 -21.85
C PRO A 159 -1.63 7.63 -22.41
N GLY A 160 -2.01 8.84 -22.00
CA GLY A 160 -3.21 9.53 -22.46
C GLY A 160 -4.52 8.88 -22.02
N LYS A 161 -4.48 7.87 -21.13
CA LYS A 161 -5.68 7.27 -20.54
C LYS A 161 -6.00 7.89 -19.18
N GLU A 162 -7.29 7.90 -18.87
CA GLU A 162 -7.79 8.26 -17.55
C GLU A 162 -8.22 7.00 -16.80
N TYR A 163 -7.85 6.94 -15.53
CA TYR A 163 -8.17 5.86 -14.60
C TYR A 163 -8.83 6.45 -13.35
N ARG A 164 -9.61 5.61 -12.67
CA ARG A 164 -10.21 5.91 -11.38
C ARG A 164 -9.88 4.78 -10.43
N ALA A 165 -9.45 5.12 -9.22
CA ALA A 165 -9.25 4.17 -8.15
C ALA A 165 -9.94 4.68 -6.88
N GLU A 166 -10.53 3.74 -6.16
CA GLU A 166 -11.38 3.99 -5.01
C GLU A 166 -10.82 3.22 -3.82
N TRP A 167 -10.47 3.96 -2.77
CA TRP A 167 -9.74 3.44 -1.61
C TRP A 167 -10.57 3.57 -0.35
N PHE A 168 -10.56 2.54 0.47
CA PHE A 168 -11.31 2.46 1.73
C PHE A 168 -12.82 2.58 1.53
N ALA A 169 -13.33 2.09 0.39
CA ALA A 169 -14.76 2.08 0.13
C ALA A 169 -15.51 1.45 1.34
N PRO A 170 -16.63 2.06 1.82
CA PRO A 170 -17.14 1.77 3.16
C PRO A 170 -17.45 0.30 3.45
N VAL A 171 -18.01 -0.43 2.49
CA VAL A 171 -18.34 -1.84 2.68
C VAL A 171 -17.10 -2.68 2.40
N THR A 172 -16.42 -3.11 3.46
CA THR A 172 -15.33 -4.07 3.38
C THR A 172 -15.84 -5.50 3.57
N ARG A 173 -15.17 -6.46 2.95
CA ARG A 173 -15.51 -7.89 3.02
C ARG A 173 -14.25 -8.75 2.91
N PRO A 174 -14.26 -9.99 3.45
CA PRO A 174 -13.19 -10.93 3.20
C PRO A 174 -13.17 -11.36 1.73
N ARG A 175 -12.05 -11.13 1.05
CA ARG A 175 -11.80 -11.55 -0.34
C ARG A 175 -10.30 -11.70 -0.54
N LEU A 176 -9.89 -12.64 -1.37
CA LEU A 176 -8.49 -12.73 -1.79
C LEU A 176 -8.20 -11.61 -2.80
N GLY A 177 -7.27 -10.71 -2.46
CA GLY A 177 -6.61 -9.83 -3.41
C GLY A 177 -5.21 -10.34 -3.75
N THR A 178 -4.43 -9.56 -4.49
CA THR A 178 -3.06 -9.92 -4.89
C THR A 178 -1.99 -9.11 -4.15
N GLY A 179 -2.37 -8.17 -3.29
CA GLY A 179 -1.41 -7.42 -2.45
C GLY A 179 -0.76 -8.21 -1.30
N TYR A 180 -1.17 -9.46 -1.07
CA TYR A 180 -0.49 -10.42 -0.20
C TYR A 180 -0.42 -11.78 -0.89
N TRP A 181 0.41 -12.69 -0.38
CA TRP A 181 0.51 -14.05 -0.94
C TRP A 181 -0.82 -14.81 -0.79
N GLY A 182 -1.20 -15.54 -1.83
CA GLY A 182 -2.43 -16.36 -1.83
C GLY A 182 -2.28 -17.67 -1.05
N PRO A 183 -3.39 -18.40 -0.81
CA PRO A 183 -3.34 -19.73 -0.22
C PRO A 183 -2.62 -20.74 -1.13
N PHE A 184 -1.80 -21.60 -0.55
CA PHE A 184 -1.12 -22.68 -1.26
C PHE A 184 -0.90 -23.91 -0.38
N ARG A 185 -0.64 -25.05 -1.03
CA ARG A 185 -0.20 -26.29 -0.39
C ARG A 185 1.23 -26.62 -0.83
N THR A 186 2.03 -27.21 0.04
CA THR A 186 3.41 -27.63 -0.23
C THR A 186 3.46 -29.13 -0.58
N VAL A 187 4.58 -29.56 -1.17
CA VAL A 187 4.88 -30.98 -1.41
C VAL A 187 5.00 -31.81 -0.11
N ASN A 188 5.20 -31.15 1.03
CA ASN A 188 5.29 -31.79 2.34
C ASN A 188 3.91 -31.98 3.01
N ASN A 189 2.82 -31.70 2.28
CA ASN A 189 1.45 -31.73 2.78
C ASN A 189 1.10 -30.65 3.80
N ASP A 190 1.73 -29.49 3.68
CA ASP A 190 1.42 -28.33 4.51
C ASP A 190 0.59 -27.33 3.73
N MET A 191 -0.30 -26.63 4.40
CA MET A 191 -1.08 -25.54 3.81
C MET A 191 -0.71 -24.23 4.49
N GLN A 192 -0.58 -23.17 3.70
CA GLN A 192 -0.45 -21.81 4.19
C GLN A 192 -1.48 -20.93 3.50
N PHE A 193 -1.91 -19.88 4.19
CA PHE A 193 -2.86 -18.92 3.67
C PHE A 193 -2.63 -17.55 4.28
N ASN A 194 -3.10 -16.54 3.56
CA ASN A 194 -3.19 -15.18 4.04
C ASN A 194 -4.46 -14.57 3.45
N ILE A 195 -5.48 -14.43 4.28
CA ILE A 195 -6.79 -13.95 3.86
C ILE A 195 -6.94 -12.51 4.31
N THR A 196 -7.48 -11.62 3.48
CA THR A 196 -7.66 -10.20 3.83
C THR A 196 -9.11 -9.92 4.22
N PRO A 197 -9.43 -9.89 5.53
CA PRO A 197 -10.81 -9.72 6.00
C PRO A 197 -11.38 -8.32 5.74
N TRP A 198 -10.50 -7.32 5.61
CA TRP A 198 -10.87 -5.90 5.57
C TRP A 198 -10.70 -5.28 4.19
N THR A 199 -11.05 -6.02 3.14
CA THR A 199 -10.82 -5.58 1.75
C THR A 199 -12.01 -4.80 1.20
N ASP A 200 -11.74 -3.68 0.53
CA ASP A 200 -12.75 -2.83 -0.08
C ASP A 200 -13.24 -3.36 -1.46
N ALA A 201 -13.91 -2.51 -2.22
CA ALA A 201 -14.48 -2.86 -3.52
C ALA A 201 -13.49 -2.77 -4.69
N GLY A 202 -12.32 -2.14 -4.53
CA GLY A 202 -11.36 -1.91 -5.63
C GLY A 202 -10.82 -3.23 -6.19
N GLU A 203 -10.65 -3.34 -7.50
CA GLU A 203 -10.19 -4.59 -8.12
C GLU A 203 -8.79 -4.98 -7.62
N GLY A 204 -8.60 -6.25 -7.26
CA GLY A 204 -7.29 -6.76 -6.81
C GLY A 204 -6.80 -6.25 -5.44
N HIS A 205 -7.48 -5.24 -4.86
CA HIS A 205 -7.19 -4.71 -3.53
C HIS A 205 -7.14 -5.80 -2.44
N SER A 206 -6.33 -5.53 -1.42
CA SER A 206 -6.06 -6.38 -0.26
C SER A 206 -5.98 -5.52 1.00
N GLY A 207 -6.90 -5.71 1.95
CA GLY A 207 -6.95 -4.90 3.17
C GLY A 207 -6.55 -5.63 4.45
N SER A 208 -5.91 -4.91 5.37
CA SER A 208 -5.55 -5.39 6.72
C SER A 208 -5.76 -4.30 7.78
N MET A 209 -5.63 -4.69 9.06
CA MET A 209 -5.69 -3.79 10.21
C MET A 209 -4.45 -4.03 11.09
N PRO A 210 -3.26 -3.54 10.69
CA PRO A 210 -1.99 -3.94 11.27
C PRO A 210 -1.90 -3.78 12.79
N GLU A 211 -2.42 -2.68 13.34
CA GLU A 211 -2.38 -2.36 14.77
C GLU A 211 -2.97 -3.48 15.66
N ASP A 212 -4.13 -4.01 15.31
CA ASP A 212 -4.91 -4.92 16.18
C ASP A 212 -5.16 -6.30 15.55
N GLU A 213 -4.47 -6.66 14.47
CA GLU A 213 -4.81 -7.83 13.64
C GLU A 213 -4.90 -9.13 14.44
N TYR A 214 -3.92 -9.38 15.31
CA TYR A 214 -3.84 -10.61 16.10
C TYR A 214 -4.81 -10.66 17.28
N ASP A 215 -5.32 -9.51 17.74
CA ASP A 215 -6.30 -9.44 18.82
C ASP A 215 -7.75 -9.53 18.31
N THR A 216 -7.96 -9.11 17.06
CA THR A 216 -9.30 -8.89 16.51
C THR A 216 -9.66 -9.80 15.34
N THR A 217 -8.70 -10.58 14.84
CA THR A 217 -8.91 -11.58 13.78
C THR A 217 -8.45 -12.96 14.24
N SER A 218 -9.20 -13.99 13.85
CA SER A 218 -8.82 -15.38 14.07
C SER A 218 -9.19 -16.25 12.88
N TYR A 219 -8.47 -17.37 12.74
CA TYR A 219 -8.72 -18.38 11.73
C TYR A 219 -8.97 -19.75 12.37
N ALA A 220 -9.74 -20.58 11.68
CA ALA A 220 -9.88 -22.01 11.99
C ALA A 220 -9.88 -22.85 10.71
N VAL A 221 -9.02 -23.87 10.68
CA VAL A 221 -8.93 -24.86 9.61
C VAL A 221 -9.54 -26.16 10.09
N HIS A 222 -10.48 -26.69 9.34
CA HIS A 222 -11.19 -27.93 9.62
C HIS A 222 -11.04 -28.93 8.47
N GLN A 223 -11.14 -30.22 8.79
CA GLN A 223 -11.38 -31.31 7.84
C GLN A 223 -12.66 -32.03 8.29
N GLY A 224 -13.72 -31.93 7.49
CA GLY A 224 -15.07 -32.25 7.96
C GLY A 224 -15.40 -31.43 9.22
N ASP A 225 -15.84 -32.13 10.28
CA ASP A 225 -16.16 -31.52 11.57
C ASP A 225 -14.94 -31.38 12.51
N THR A 226 -13.80 -31.96 12.15
CA THR A 226 -12.59 -31.95 12.98
C THR A 226 -11.82 -30.64 12.81
N LEU A 227 -11.60 -29.93 13.91
CA LEU A 227 -10.69 -28.78 13.96
C LEU A 227 -9.24 -29.26 13.86
N ILE A 228 -8.54 -28.86 12.80
CA ILE A 228 -7.11 -29.15 12.60
C ILE A 228 -6.25 -28.08 13.26
N LYS A 229 -6.60 -26.81 13.04
CA LYS A 229 -5.83 -25.67 13.55
C LYS A 229 -6.73 -24.49 13.84
N LYS A 230 -6.42 -23.77 14.91
CA LYS A 230 -6.94 -22.44 15.19
C LYS A 230 -5.77 -21.50 15.50
N GLY A 231 -5.90 -20.23 15.13
CA GLY A 231 -4.88 -19.21 15.42
C GLY A 231 -5.43 -17.80 15.37
N ALA A 232 -4.63 -16.87 15.86
CA ALA A 232 -4.86 -15.43 15.78
C ALA A 232 -4.29 -14.87 14.46
N GLY A 233 -4.85 -13.75 14.02
CA GLY A 233 -4.45 -13.05 12.81
C GLY A 233 -5.05 -13.63 11.54
N ARG A 234 -4.72 -13.01 10.41
CA ARG A 234 -5.33 -13.32 9.10
C ARG A 234 -4.53 -14.33 8.26
N ALA A 235 -3.26 -14.48 8.60
CA ALA A 235 -2.32 -15.42 7.98
C ALA A 235 -2.09 -16.61 8.89
N GLY A 236 -1.99 -17.80 8.30
CA GLY A 236 -1.88 -19.02 9.06
C GLY A 236 -1.42 -20.21 8.24
N TYR A 237 -1.32 -21.33 8.93
CA TYR A 237 -0.85 -22.59 8.36
C TYR A 237 -1.53 -23.80 9.00
N ALA A 238 -1.48 -24.95 8.33
CA ALA A 238 -1.78 -26.26 8.87
C ALA A 238 -0.76 -27.29 8.34
N TRP A 239 -0.09 -27.99 9.26
CA TRP A 239 0.96 -28.98 8.95
C TRP A 239 0.38 -30.40 8.86
N ASP A 240 1.15 -31.33 8.30
CA ASP A 240 0.90 -32.78 8.35
C ASP A 240 -0.49 -33.18 7.85
N LEU A 241 -0.99 -32.52 6.81
CA LEU A 241 -2.31 -32.82 6.25
C LEU A 241 -2.30 -34.16 5.51
N SER A 242 -3.45 -34.83 5.45
CA SER A 242 -3.57 -36.08 4.69
C SER A 242 -3.20 -35.86 3.21
N PRO A 243 -2.38 -36.73 2.60
CA PRO A 243 -2.06 -36.65 1.17
C PRO A 243 -3.27 -36.98 0.29
N GLN A 244 -4.29 -37.63 0.84
CA GLN A 244 -5.53 -37.90 0.11
C GLN A 244 -6.28 -36.60 -0.19
N LYS A 245 -6.99 -36.61 -1.31
CA LYS A 245 -7.87 -35.52 -1.72
C LYS A 245 -9.12 -35.50 -0.83
N LEU A 246 -9.14 -34.62 0.17
CA LEU A 246 -10.18 -34.54 1.19
C LEU A 246 -10.82 -33.14 1.24
N PRO A 247 -12.08 -33.03 1.72
CA PRO A 247 -12.72 -31.74 1.93
C PRO A 247 -12.16 -31.06 3.19
N TYR A 248 -11.87 -29.77 3.06
CA TYR A 248 -11.43 -28.88 4.12
C TYR A 248 -12.33 -27.66 4.17
N ARG A 249 -12.31 -26.99 5.33
CA ARG A 249 -12.97 -25.71 5.53
C ARG A 249 -12.03 -24.75 6.24
N LEU A 250 -11.84 -23.57 5.68
CA LEU A 250 -11.17 -22.43 6.34
C LEU A 250 -12.23 -21.43 6.79
N VAL A 251 -12.19 -21.04 8.06
CA VAL A 251 -13.04 -20.01 8.65
C VAL A 251 -12.17 -18.84 9.07
N ILE A 252 -12.60 -17.62 8.76
CA ILE A 252 -12.01 -16.37 9.24
C ILE A 252 -13.10 -15.55 9.91
N ASP A 253 -12.85 -15.18 11.16
CA ASP A 253 -13.66 -14.26 11.95
C ASP A 253 -12.83 -13.03 12.29
N SER A 254 -13.38 -11.84 12.02
CA SER A 254 -12.73 -10.57 12.34
C SER A 254 -13.73 -9.56 12.90
N VAL A 255 -13.29 -8.74 13.83
CA VAL A 255 -14.05 -7.61 14.40
C VAL A 255 -13.21 -6.34 14.38
N ARG A 256 -13.85 -5.18 14.38
CA ARG A 256 -13.17 -3.88 14.57
C ARG A 256 -14.07 -2.94 15.34
N ASP A 257 -13.47 -2.00 16.06
CA ASP A 257 -14.17 -1.06 16.93
C ASP A 257 -15.27 -0.27 16.17
N ALA A 258 -16.51 -0.32 16.66
CA ALA A 258 -17.66 0.36 16.05
C ALA A 258 -17.69 1.88 16.34
N GLU A 259 -16.95 2.34 17.36
CA GLU A 259 -16.80 3.77 17.61
C GLU A 259 -15.89 4.41 16.55
N THR A 260 -14.83 3.71 16.16
CA THR A 260 -13.90 4.11 15.11
C THR A 260 -14.41 3.80 13.70
N TRP A 261 -15.01 2.63 13.47
CA TRP A 261 -15.43 2.16 12.13
C TRP A 261 -16.95 2.11 12.01
N LYS A 262 -17.50 2.68 10.92
CA LYS A 262 -18.97 2.85 10.74
C LYS A 262 -19.65 1.81 9.87
N SER A 263 -18.89 0.90 9.29
CA SER A 263 -19.35 -0.13 8.37
C SER A 263 -18.53 -1.39 8.59
N SER A 264 -19.07 -2.55 8.23
CA SER A 264 -18.38 -3.85 8.32
C SER A 264 -17.57 -3.99 9.62
N THR A 265 -18.20 -3.80 10.78
CA THR A 265 -17.52 -3.88 12.09
C THR A 265 -17.25 -5.32 12.52
N ARG A 266 -17.86 -6.28 11.82
CA ARG A 266 -17.61 -7.70 11.96
C ARG A 266 -17.70 -8.38 10.60
N THR A 267 -16.83 -9.35 10.37
CA THR A 267 -16.88 -10.25 9.22
C THR A 267 -16.75 -11.69 9.70
N HIS A 268 -17.48 -12.57 9.05
CA HIS A 268 -17.35 -14.01 9.19
C HIS A 268 -17.38 -14.59 7.78
N THR A 269 -16.42 -15.44 7.45
CA THR A 269 -16.39 -16.10 6.14
C THR A 269 -15.84 -17.51 6.25
N GLU A 270 -16.53 -18.43 5.58
CA GLU A 270 -16.12 -19.83 5.46
C GLU A 270 -15.86 -20.16 3.99
N TRP A 271 -14.71 -20.79 3.71
CA TRP A 271 -14.40 -21.37 2.41
C TRP A 271 -14.33 -22.88 2.55
N GLY A 272 -15.25 -23.59 1.88
CA GLY A 272 -15.13 -25.02 1.65
C GLY A 272 -14.30 -25.28 0.40
N PHE A 273 -13.33 -26.18 0.49
CA PHE A 273 -12.47 -26.55 -0.64
C PHE A 273 -11.99 -27.99 -0.51
N VAL A 274 -11.45 -28.54 -1.59
CA VAL A 274 -10.88 -29.89 -1.61
C VAL A 274 -9.38 -29.78 -1.86
N SER A 275 -8.58 -30.47 -1.07
CA SER A 275 -7.12 -30.45 -1.19
C SER A 275 -6.54 -31.85 -1.01
N GLY A 276 -5.52 -32.19 -1.79
CA GLY A 276 -4.73 -33.42 -1.68
C GLY A 276 -3.25 -33.10 -1.91
N ALA A 277 -2.39 -34.10 -1.84
CA ALA A 277 -0.99 -33.95 -2.20
C ALA A 277 -0.86 -33.34 -3.59
N LEU A 278 0.17 -32.50 -3.77
CA LEU A 278 0.56 -32.06 -5.11
C LEU A 278 1.08 -33.26 -5.88
N ASP A 279 0.77 -33.32 -7.18
CA ASP A 279 1.38 -34.33 -8.04
C ASP A 279 2.91 -34.16 -7.99
N PRO A 280 3.68 -35.24 -7.79
CA PRO A 280 5.12 -35.17 -7.93
C PRO A 280 5.43 -34.84 -9.39
N ASN A 281 6.01 -33.66 -9.61
CA ASN A 281 6.55 -33.26 -10.91
C ASN A 281 7.56 -34.28 -11.44
#